data_AF-A0A2U2MWZ6-F1
#
_entry.id   AF-A0A2U2MWZ6-F1
#
_cell.length_a   1.000
_cell.length_b   1.000
_cell.length_c   1.000
_cell.angle_alpha   90.00
_cell.angle_beta   90.00
_cell.angle_gamma   90.00
#
_symmetry.space_group_name_H-M   'P 1'
#
loop_
_entity.id
_entity.type
_entity.pdbx_description
1 polymer ?
#
loop_
_entity_poly.entity_id
_entity_poly.type
_entity_poly.pdbx_seq_one_letter_code
_entity_poly.pdbx_strand_id
1 'polypeptide(L)'
;MMKKTASALAVAALMGTGAASAATFQVNDDTTLSLYGNVQIAYSDTNDASGDSVSDLQDNGTTIGVAVEHRFDNGLTGFARIEEDGYDAVEQAAETAATDQAYFGVRGDFGMVRLGNADSIYDGFVRDYWDYQEFLAPINGRRGVDHKDRQLLYMSPNFGGFSFGLEAQINGDADEATFELTQGGVNNGDNETGDVNGDDAGISLAAAAMYETGGLTVSAAIDQRSNEFVSAADAGSEGGPNHFDDPVMGIVVSYDFGRFTVDGGYQLDAADTDERAIGDVDVLSLGGRFNYGMGDLYGIVQEVGYDEENAAGNDSFTEVILGANYNIGSNFYVYAEYATYDQEEDANDGFAIGGLYSF
;
A
#
# COMPACT_ATOMS: atom_id res chain seq x y z
N MET A 1 -18.04 -1.91 -34.46
CA MET A 1 -17.84 -0.84 -33.46
C MET A 1 -17.24 -1.51 -32.24
N MET A 2 -15.94 -1.30 -31.98
CA MET A 2 -15.20 -2.01 -30.93
C MET A 2 -15.75 -1.60 -29.56
N LYS A 3 -16.30 -2.57 -28.81
CA LYS A 3 -16.45 -2.44 -27.37
C LYS A 3 -15.05 -2.58 -26.78
N LYS A 4 -14.48 -1.49 -26.28
CA LYS A 4 -13.29 -1.55 -25.43
C LYS A 4 -13.78 -2.08 -24.09
N THR A 5 -13.63 -3.38 -23.87
CA THR A 5 -13.96 -4.03 -22.60
C THR A 5 -12.85 -3.72 -21.60
N ALA A 6 -13.24 -3.20 -20.44
CA ALA A 6 -12.40 -2.88 -19.29
C ALA A 6 -11.84 -4.15 -18.64
N SER A 7 -10.71 -4.66 -19.14
CA SER A 7 -9.92 -5.75 -18.52
C SER A 7 -8.44 -5.38 -18.38
N ALA A 8 -8.15 -4.08 -18.26
CA ALA A 8 -6.79 -3.55 -18.09
C ALA A 8 -6.55 -2.98 -16.69
N LEU A 9 -7.57 -2.87 -15.83
CA LEU A 9 -7.45 -2.15 -14.56
C LEU A 9 -6.61 -2.91 -13.53
N ALA A 10 -6.86 -4.21 -13.33
CA ALA A 10 -6.10 -5.01 -12.35
C ALA A 10 -4.64 -5.29 -12.74
N VAL A 11 -4.30 -5.29 -14.05
CA VAL A 11 -2.90 -5.37 -14.51
C VAL A 11 -2.24 -3.99 -14.55
N ALA A 12 -3.02 -2.92 -14.73
CA ALA A 12 -2.50 -1.55 -14.70
C ALA A 12 -2.22 -1.06 -13.27
N ALA A 13 -3.03 -1.47 -12.27
CA ALA A 13 -2.80 -1.18 -10.85
C ALA A 13 -1.41 -1.66 -10.41
N LEU A 14 -1.09 -2.94 -10.63
CA LEU A 14 0.22 -3.53 -10.32
C LEU A 14 1.41 -3.00 -11.15
N MET A 15 1.16 -2.26 -12.23
CA MET A 15 2.20 -1.68 -13.07
C MET A 15 2.43 -0.19 -12.80
N GLY A 16 1.73 0.38 -11.81
CA GLY A 16 2.01 1.69 -11.20
C GLY A 16 2.23 2.87 -12.15
N THR A 17 1.71 2.83 -13.39
CA THR A 17 1.70 4.01 -14.27
C THR A 17 0.42 4.80 -14.02
N GLY A 18 0.16 5.11 -12.75
CA GLY A 18 -0.95 5.97 -12.31
C GLY A 18 -0.72 7.45 -12.61
N ALA A 19 0.52 7.87 -12.91
CA ALA A 19 0.79 9.22 -13.34
C ALA A 19 0.23 9.45 -14.75
N ALA A 20 -0.99 10.00 -14.83
CA ALA A 20 -1.64 10.49 -16.04
C ALA A 20 -0.84 11.57 -16.81
N SER A 21 0.38 11.88 -16.34
CA SER A 21 1.20 13.03 -16.68
C SER A 21 2.61 12.67 -17.13
N ALA A 22 3.03 11.39 -17.02
CA ALA A 22 4.38 10.93 -17.28
C ALA A 22 4.95 11.46 -18.62
N ALA A 23 6.16 12.00 -18.58
CA ALA A 23 6.92 12.32 -19.79
C ALA A 23 7.50 11.05 -20.43
N THR A 24 6.80 10.54 -21.45
CA THR A 24 7.27 9.38 -22.23
C THR A 24 8.14 9.78 -23.43
N PHE A 25 9.33 9.20 -23.48
CA PHE A 25 10.32 9.30 -24.54
C PHE A 25 10.38 7.99 -25.34
N GLN A 26 10.20 8.07 -26.65
CA GLN A 26 10.49 6.95 -27.53
C GLN A 26 12.00 6.87 -27.76
N VAL A 27 12.66 5.88 -27.18
CA VAL A 27 14.12 5.68 -27.35
C VAL A 27 14.41 5.09 -28.74
N ASN A 28 13.60 4.13 -29.18
CA ASN A 28 13.58 3.55 -30.54
C ASN A 28 12.22 2.87 -30.80
N ASP A 29 12.01 2.26 -31.96
CA ASP A 29 10.72 1.65 -32.35
C ASP A 29 10.16 0.62 -31.34
N ASP A 30 11.04 -0.02 -30.57
CA ASP A 30 10.67 -1.09 -29.63
C ASP A 30 10.86 -0.71 -28.16
N THR A 31 11.39 0.49 -27.87
CA THR A 31 11.75 0.90 -26.50
C THR A 31 11.15 2.24 -26.13
N THR A 32 10.46 2.27 -25.00
CA THR A 32 9.92 3.48 -24.39
C THR A 32 10.55 3.68 -23.01
N LEU A 33 10.78 4.94 -22.66
CA LEU A 33 11.24 5.40 -21.36
C LEU A 33 10.22 6.42 -20.85
N SER A 34 9.71 6.25 -19.65
CA SER A 34 8.84 7.22 -18.98
C SER A 34 9.55 7.78 -17.76
N LEU A 35 9.60 9.11 -17.66
CA LEU A 35 9.92 9.82 -16.42
C LEU A 35 8.59 10.27 -15.82
N TYR A 36 8.39 10.00 -14.55
CA TYR A 36 7.18 10.37 -13.84
C TYR A 36 7.48 10.74 -12.39
N GLY A 37 6.49 11.28 -11.71
CA GLY A 37 6.58 11.57 -10.30
C GLY A 37 5.46 12.47 -9.85
N ASN A 38 5.54 12.90 -8.60
CA ASN A 38 4.61 13.84 -8.03
C ASN A 38 5.30 14.73 -6.99
N VAL A 39 4.74 15.92 -6.77
CA VAL A 39 5.00 16.73 -5.58
C VAL A 39 3.68 16.87 -4.85
N GLN A 40 3.62 16.40 -3.61
CA GLN A 40 2.42 16.42 -2.79
C GLN A 40 2.70 17.10 -1.45
N ILE A 41 1.89 18.10 -1.13
CA ILE A 41 1.99 18.86 0.11
C ILE A 41 0.62 18.89 0.76
N ALA A 42 0.62 18.70 2.08
CA ALA A 42 -0.59 18.74 2.88
C ALA A 42 -0.41 19.65 4.10
N TYR A 43 -1.48 20.34 4.46
CA TYR A 43 -1.68 20.88 5.79
C TYR A 43 -2.69 20.00 6.54
N SER A 44 -2.36 19.62 7.76
CA SER A 44 -3.25 18.86 8.64
C SER A 44 -3.47 19.59 9.96
N ASP A 45 -4.58 19.24 10.62
CA ASP A 45 -4.87 19.56 12.02
C ASP A 45 -5.57 18.34 12.62
N THR A 46 -4.83 17.58 13.42
CA THR A 46 -5.24 16.29 13.98
C THR A 46 -4.93 16.25 15.47
N ASN A 47 -5.74 15.53 16.24
CA ASN A 47 -5.47 15.32 17.66
C ASN A 47 -4.31 14.33 17.87
N ASP A 48 -3.42 14.64 18.82
CA ASP A 48 -2.44 13.68 19.31
C ASP A 48 -3.06 12.65 20.27
N ALA A 49 -2.24 11.74 20.81
CA ALA A 49 -2.68 10.71 21.75
C ALA A 49 -3.19 11.26 23.11
N SER A 50 -3.04 12.56 23.38
CA SER A 50 -3.58 13.24 24.57
C SER A 50 -4.84 14.06 24.26
N GLY A 51 -5.32 14.02 23.01
CA GLY A 51 -6.47 14.80 22.53
C GLY A 51 -6.15 16.28 22.26
N ASP A 52 -4.87 16.66 22.25
CA ASP A 52 -4.46 18.02 21.90
C ASP A 52 -4.33 18.16 20.38
N SER A 53 -4.91 19.23 19.81
CA SER A 53 -4.82 19.51 18.37
C SER A 53 -3.38 19.91 17.98
N VAL A 54 -2.86 19.21 16.98
CA VAL A 54 -1.55 19.43 16.37
C VAL A 54 -1.76 19.73 14.90
N SER A 55 -1.24 20.88 14.46
CA SER A 55 -1.27 21.28 13.06
C SER A 55 0.10 21.21 12.43
N ASP A 56 0.18 20.76 11.19
CA ASP A 56 1.43 20.73 10.43
C ASP A 56 1.25 21.09 8.95
N LEU A 57 2.32 21.56 8.30
CA LEU A 57 2.43 21.66 6.85
C LEU A 57 3.62 20.81 6.43
N GLN A 58 3.36 19.71 5.74
CA GLN A 58 4.36 18.67 5.47
C GLN A 58 4.34 18.21 4.02
N ASP A 59 5.47 17.63 3.59
CA ASP A 59 5.47 16.75 2.42
C ASP A 59 4.55 15.55 2.69
N ASN A 60 3.88 15.07 1.65
CA ASN A 60 2.92 13.99 1.76
C ASN A 60 3.17 12.90 0.72
N GLY A 61 4.43 12.56 0.45
CA GLY A 61 4.78 11.48 -0.47
C GLY A 61 5.21 11.97 -1.85
N THR A 62 6.05 13.01 -1.88
CA THR A 62 6.72 13.42 -3.11
C THR A 62 7.62 12.29 -3.62
N THR A 63 7.38 11.86 -4.87
CA THR A 63 8.15 10.79 -5.53
C THR A 63 8.70 11.20 -6.88
N ILE A 64 9.75 10.50 -7.32
CA ILE A 64 10.27 10.54 -8.69
C ILE A 64 10.60 9.13 -9.16
N GLY A 65 10.23 8.83 -10.40
CA GLY A 65 10.45 7.50 -10.94
C GLY A 65 10.73 7.47 -12.43
N VAL A 66 11.35 6.36 -12.84
CA VAL A 66 11.64 6.04 -14.23
C VAL A 66 11.14 4.63 -14.53
N ALA A 67 10.45 4.48 -15.65
CA ALA A 67 10.00 3.19 -16.15
C ALA A 67 10.47 2.98 -17.60
N VAL A 68 10.81 1.73 -17.93
CA VAL A 68 11.22 1.33 -19.29
C VAL A 68 10.38 0.15 -19.74
N GLU A 69 9.93 0.17 -20.98
CA GLU A 69 9.38 -1.01 -21.66
C GLU A 69 10.14 -1.28 -22.96
N HIS A 70 10.44 -2.55 -23.24
CA HIS A 70 11.07 -3.00 -24.47
C HIS A 70 10.33 -4.20 -25.07
N ARG A 71 9.91 -4.10 -26.33
CA ARG A 71 9.26 -5.18 -27.07
C ARG A 71 10.30 -6.01 -27.82
N PHE A 72 10.41 -7.29 -27.46
CA PHE A 72 11.32 -8.23 -28.11
C PHE A 72 10.73 -8.84 -29.38
N ASP A 73 11.61 -9.27 -30.30
CA ASP A 73 11.22 -9.92 -31.57
C ASP A 73 10.40 -11.22 -31.39
N ASN A 74 10.53 -11.87 -30.24
CA ASN A 74 9.80 -13.10 -29.90
C ASN A 74 8.38 -12.83 -29.38
N GLY A 75 7.91 -11.58 -29.38
CA GLY A 75 6.58 -11.18 -28.94
C GLY A 75 6.46 -10.92 -27.43
N LEU A 76 7.54 -11.09 -26.66
CA LEU A 76 7.57 -10.73 -25.25
C LEU A 76 7.81 -9.23 -25.07
N THR A 77 7.36 -8.67 -23.95
CA THR A 77 7.71 -7.31 -23.52
C THR A 77 8.45 -7.39 -22.20
N GLY A 78 9.69 -6.88 -22.16
CA GLY A 78 10.42 -6.65 -20.93
C GLY A 78 10.09 -5.29 -20.36
N PHE A 79 10.08 -5.16 -19.04
CA PHE A 79 9.85 -3.90 -18.37
C PHE A 79 10.72 -3.76 -17.12
N ALA A 80 10.98 -2.52 -16.71
CA ALA A 80 11.66 -2.19 -15.46
C ALA A 80 11.15 -0.86 -14.88
N ARG A 81 11.18 -0.72 -13.57
CA ARG A 81 10.83 0.49 -12.81
C ARG A 81 11.89 0.73 -11.74
N ILE A 82 12.24 1.99 -11.54
CA ILE A 82 12.88 2.49 -10.33
C ILE A 82 12.10 3.72 -9.90
N GLU A 83 11.73 3.80 -8.64
CA GLU A 83 11.06 4.91 -8.00
C GLU A 83 11.75 5.23 -6.68
N GLU A 84 11.90 6.52 -6.43
CA GLU A 84 12.45 7.06 -5.20
C GLU A 84 11.42 7.97 -4.53
N ASP A 85 11.39 7.89 -3.21
CA ASP A 85 10.60 8.70 -2.28
C ASP A 85 11.51 9.31 -1.20
N GLY A 86 10.92 9.82 -0.12
CA GLY A 86 11.67 10.42 1.00
C GLY A 86 12.18 11.84 0.70
N TYR A 87 11.61 12.50 -0.30
CA TYR A 87 11.85 13.92 -0.56
C TYR A 87 10.98 14.78 0.36
N ASP A 88 11.52 15.88 0.87
CA ASP A 88 10.75 16.89 1.61
C ASP A 88 10.57 18.14 0.74
N ALA A 89 9.33 18.39 0.30
CA ALA A 89 8.98 19.57 -0.49
C ALA A 89 8.72 20.84 0.33
N VAL A 90 8.68 20.76 1.67
CA VAL A 90 8.31 21.88 2.56
C VAL A 90 9.52 22.37 3.37
N GLU A 91 10.30 21.48 3.97
CA GLU A 91 11.46 21.83 4.77
C GLU A 91 12.81 21.58 4.08
N GLN A 92 13.81 22.38 4.46
CA GLN A 92 15.19 22.12 4.06
C GLN A 92 15.85 21.20 5.08
N ALA A 93 15.60 19.90 4.95
CA ALA A 93 16.24 18.85 5.74
C ALA A 93 17.37 18.16 4.95
N ALA A 94 18.25 17.46 5.67
CA ALA A 94 19.27 16.60 5.09
C ALA A 94 18.70 15.18 4.90
N GLU A 95 17.64 15.06 4.12
CA GLU A 95 17.03 13.76 3.80
C GLU A 95 17.78 13.07 2.65
N THR A 96 17.77 11.74 2.67
CA THR A 96 18.29 10.90 1.59
C THR A 96 17.13 10.24 0.88
N ALA A 97 17.07 10.40 -0.44
CA ALA A 97 16.14 9.65 -1.28
C ALA A 97 16.21 8.16 -0.95
N ALA A 98 15.06 7.55 -0.65
CA ALA A 98 14.92 6.13 -0.42
C ALA A 98 14.34 5.47 -1.68
N THR A 99 14.59 4.17 -1.85
CA THR A 99 13.98 3.42 -2.95
C THR A 99 12.61 2.93 -2.48
N ASP A 100 11.57 3.45 -3.11
CA ASP A 100 10.19 3.01 -2.89
C ASP A 100 9.96 1.69 -3.65
N GLN A 101 10.12 1.72 -4.97
CA GLN A 101 9.98 0.54 -5.84
C GLN A 101 11.16 0.36 -6.77
N ALA A 102 11.67 -0.86 -6.88
CA ALA A 102 12.68 -1.20 -7.88
C ALA A 102 12.54 -2.64 -8.37
N TYR A 103 12.16 -2.80 -9.63
CA TYR A 103 11.92 -4.13 -10.20
C TYR A 103 12.12 -4.20 -11.70
N PHE A 104 12.21 -5.43 -12.21
CA PHE A 104 12.10 -5.72 -13.62
C PHE A 104 11.26 -6.97 -13.86
N GLY A 105 10.80 -7.16 -15.08
CA GLY A 105 9.97 -8.30 -15.41
C GLY A 105 9.80 -8.51 -16.90
N VAL A 106 9.00 -9.53 -17.21
CA VAL A 106 8.64 -9.90 -18.57
C VAL A 106 7.18 -10.29 -18.63
N ARG A 107 6.49 -9.86 -19.69
CA ARG A 107 5.08 -10.15 -19.94
C ARG A 107 4.85 -10.64 -21.37
N GLY A 108 3.81 -11.45 -21.53
CA GLY A 108 3.36 -12.02 -22.80
C GLY A 108 2.02 -12.74 -22.64
N ASP A 109 1.70 -13.65 -23.57
CA ASP A 109 0.43 -14.41 -23.54
C ASP A 109 0.27 -15.30 -22.29
N PHE A 110 1.38 -15.61 -21.60
CA PHE A 110 1.38 -16.42 -20.38
C PHE A 110 1.06 -15.62 -19.11
N GLY A 111 0.94 -14.28 -19.21
CA GLY A 111 0.81 -13.38 -18.08
C GLY A 111 2.09 -12.56 -17.88
N MET A 112 2.44 -12.31 -16.61
CA MET A 112 3.58 -11.48 -16.22
C MET A 112 4.37 -12.16 -15.10
N VAL A 113 5.70 -12.03 -15.16
CA VAL A 113 6.60 -12.33 -14.05
C VAL A 113 7.40 -11.06 -13.71
N ARG A 114 7.47 -10.71 -12.44
CA ARG A 114 8.21 -9.56 -11.89
C ARG A 114 9.17 -10.04 -10.79
N LEU A 115 10.36 -9.46 -10.76
CA LEU A 115 11.36 -9.67 -9.71
C LEU A 115 11.85 -8.30 -9.21
N GLY A 116 11.89 -8.09 -7.90
CA GLY A 116 12.42 -6.87 -7.30
C GLY A 116 11.83 -6.56 -5.94
N ASN A 117 11.70 -5.29 -5.64
CA ASN A 117 10.95 -4.74 -4.51
C ASN A 117 9.77 -3.96 -5.10
N ALA A 118 8.56 -4.21 -4.58
CA ALA A 118 7.31 -3.61 -5.03
C ALA A 118 6.15 -3.98 -4.08
N ASP A 119 5.00 -3.34 -4.27
CA ASP A 119 3.76 -3.65 -3.54
C ASP A 119 3.43 -5.15 -3.63
N SER A 120 2.88 -5.67 -2.54
CA SER A 120 2.50 -7.08 -2.43
C SER A 120 1.27 -7.38 -3.26
N ILE A 121 1.07 -8.66 -3.57
CA ILE A 121 -0.17 -9.12 -4.18
C ILE A 121 -1.38 -8.98 -3.26
N TYR A 122 -1.18 -9.02 -1.93
CA TYR A 122 -2.27 -8.86 -0.98
C TYR A 122 -2.81 -7.42 -1.01
N ASP A 123 -1.89 -6.45 -1.05
CA ASP A 123 -2.19 -5.04 -1.11
C ASP A 123 -3.09 -4.69 -2.29
N GLY A 124 -2.63 -4.96 -3.51
CA GLY A 124 -3.38 -4.65 -4.73
C GLY A 124 -4.67 -5.43 -4.95
N PHE A 125 -4.85 -6.60 -4.31
CA PHE A 125 -6.07 -7.39 -4.42
C PHE A 125 -7.07 -7.13 -3.29
N VAL A 126 -6.65 -6.53 -2.19
CA VAL A 126 -7.49 -6.34 -1.01
C VAL A 126 -7.44 -4.90 -0.52
N ARG A 127 -6.28 -4.38 -0.12
CA ARG A 127 -6.17 -3.08 0.58
C ARG A 127 -6.45 -1.87 -0.32
N ASP A 128 -5.97 -1.89 -1.57
CA ASP A 128 -6.16 -0.78 -2.55
C ASP A 128 -7.62 -0.36 -2.75
N TYR A 129 -8.58 -1.23 -2.45
CA TYR A 129 -10.01 -0.91 -2.57
C TYR A 129 -10.47 0.16 -1.58
N TRP A 130 -9.68 0.45 -0.54
CA TRP A 130 -9.95 1.48 0.47
C TRP A 130 -8.92 2.60 0.49
N ASP A 131 -8.10 2.70 -0.56
CA ASP A 131 -7.14 3.79 -0.72
C ASP A 131 -7.71 4.87 -1.65
N TYR A 132 -8.68 5.64 -1.15
CA TYR A 132 -9.24 6.80 -1.88
C TYR A 132 -8.63 8.12 -1.45
N GLN A 133 -8.05 8.11 -0.26
CA GLN A 133 -7.61 9.28 0.46
C GLN A 133 -6.21 9.65 0.05
N GLU A 134 -5.88 10.90 0.28
CA GLU A 134 -4.59 11.47 -0.08
C GLU A 134 -3.73 11.63 1.16
N PHE A 135 -4.32 11.86 2.33
CA PHE A 135 -3.60 12.11 3.58
C PHE A 135 -4.12 11.25 4.73
N LEU A 136 -5.43 11.29 4.99
CA LEU A 136 -6.03 10.57 6.11
C LEU A 136 -6.38 9.14 5.68
N ALA A 137 -5.73 8.14 6.25
CA ALA A 137 -5.97 6.73 5.92
C ALA A 137 -6.69 5.99 7.06
N PRO A 138 -7.52 4.97 6.77
CA PRO A 138 -8.04 4.06 7.79
C PRO A 138 -6.93 3.12 8.27
N ILE A 139 -7.11 2.49 9.43
CA ILE A 139 -6.18 1.47 9.91
C ILE A 139 -6.36 0.21 9.06
N ASN A 140 -5.41 -0.11 8.19
CA ASN A 140 -5.51 -1.28 7.30
C ASN A 140 -5.13 -2.62 7.96
N GLY A 141 -5.28 -2.76 9.29
CA GLY A 141 -4.71 -3.88 10.05
C GLY A 141 -3.23 -3.67 10.37
N ARG A 142 -2.44 -4.73 10.55
CA ARG A 142 -1.02 -4.60 10.91
C ARG A 142 -0.14 -4.32 9.69
N ARG A 143 1.04 -3.74 9.95
CA ARG A 143 2.09 -3.43 8.96
C ARG A 143 2.60 -4.73 8.29
N GLY A 144 3.27 -4.60 7.14
CA GLY A 144 4.08 -5.69 6.55
C GLY A 144 3.49 -6.42 5.35
N VAL A 145 2.29 -6.04 4.89
CA VAL A 145 1.68 -6.63 3.68
C VAL A 145 1.44 -5.64 2.56
N ASP A 146 1.77 -4.37 2.75
CA ASP A 146 1.66 -3.37 1.68
C ASP A 146 2.77 -3.59 0.65
N HIS A 147 3.99 -3.84 1.12
CA HIS A 147 5.19 -3.91 0.29
C HIS A 147 6.03 -5.16 0.51
N LYS A 148 6.70 -5.66 -0.53
CA LYS A 148 7.62 -6.80 -0.44
C LYS A 148 8.96 -6.52 -1.10
N ASP A 149 10.01 -6.66 -0.30
CA ASP A 149 11.38 -6.78 -0.80
C ASP A 149 11.66 -8.18 -1.33
N ARG A 150 12.61 -8.30 -2.26
CA ARG A 150 13.09 -9.59 -2.80
C ARG A 150 11.91 -10.48 -3.28
N GLN A 151 10.94 -9.84 -3.91
CA GLN A 151 9.68 -10.40 -4.39
C GLN A 151 9.87 -11.04 -5.77
N LEU A 152 9.40 -12.28 -5.91
CA LEU A 152 9.06 -12.91 -7.19
C LEU A 152 7.54 -12.98 -7.31
N LEU A 153 6.97 -12.27 -8.26
CA LEU A 153 5.53 -12.24 -8.54
C LEU A 153 5.24 -12.88 -9.90
N TYR A 154 4.21 -13.73 -9.94
CA TYR A 154 3.54 -14.17 -11.17
C TYR A 154 2.09 -13.70 -11.18
N MET A 155 1.66 -13.13 -12.30
CA MET A 155 0.27 -12.74 -12.55
C MET A 155 -0.25 -13.46 -13.80
N SER A 156 -1.40 -14.11 -13.68
CA SER A 156 -2.01 -14.84 -14.80
C SER A 156 -2.61 -13.89 -15.85
N PRO A 157 -2.82 -14.37 -17.09
CA PRO A 157 -3.75 -13.72 -18.01
C PRO A 157 -5.17 -13.69 -17.43
N ASN A 158 -6.04 -12.89 -18.05
CA ASN A 158 -7.47 -12.93 -17.76
C ASN A 158 -8.14 -14.08 -18.53
N PHE A 159 -8.75 -15.01 -17.80
CA PHE A 159 -9.47 -16.17 -18.31
C PHE A 159 -10.99 -15.95 -18.30
N GLY A 160 -11.46 -14.94 -19.03
CA GLY A 160 -12.90 -14.65 -19.16
C GLY A 160 -13.50 -14.07 -17.87
N GLY A 161 -12.80 -13.13 -17.27
CA GLY A 161 -13.13 -12.48 -16.01
C GLY A 161 -12.27 -12.96 -14.84
N PHE A 162 -11.73 -14.18 -14.90
CA PHE A 162 -10.92 -14.75 -13.82
C PHE A 162 -9.43 -14.48 -14.00
N SER A 163 -8.75 -14.02 -12.95
CA SER A 163 -7.29 -13.92 -12.88
C SER A 163 -6.79 -14.32 -11.49
N PHE A 164 -5.54 -14.75 -11.40
CA PHE A 164 -4.88 -15.03 -10.13
C PHE A 164 -3.42 -14.59 -10.19
N GLY A 165 -2.80 -14.45 -9.02
CA GLY A 165 -1.37 -14.30 -8.92
C GLY A 165 -0.80 -15.09 -7.75
N LEU A 166 0.51 -15.29 -7.82
CA LEU A 166 1.32 -16.00 -6.85
C LEU A 166 2.56 -15.17 -6.58
N GLU A 167 2.88 -15.02 -5.31
CA GLU A 167 4.00 -14.23 -4.84
C GLU A 167 4.88 -15.08 -3.93
N ALA A 168 6.19 -14.90 -4.06
CA ALA A 168 7.17 -15.41 -3.12
C ALA A 168 8.14 -14.29 -2.73
N GLN A 169 8.30 -14.03 -1.43
CA GLN A 169 9.40 -13.24 -0.90
C GLN A 169 10.54 -14.20 -0.53
N ILE A 170 11.76 -13.87 -0.95
CA ILE A 170 12.93 -14.75 -0.80
C ILE A 170 13.99 -14.01 0.03
N ASN A 171 14.27 -14.49 1.23
CA ASN A 171 15.38 -14.01 2.06
C ASN A 171 16.49 -15.05 2.02
N GLY A 172 17.73 -14.62 1.77
CA GLY A 172 18.92 -15.44 1.82
C GLY A 172 19.75 -15.17 3.08
N ASP A 173 20.67 -16.09 3.39
CA ASP A 173 21.54 -16.00 4.59
C ASP A 173 22.43 -14.74 4.65
N ALA A 174 22.54 -13.99 3.54
CA ALA A 174 23.32 -12.75 3.46
C ALA A 174 22.44 -11.50 3.55
N ASP A 175 21.12 -11.67 3.62
CA ASP A 175 20.14 -10.59 3.71
C ASP A 175 19.89 -10.21 5.19
N GLU A 176 20.96 -10.14 5.99
CA GLU A 176 20.91 -9.68 7.39
C GLU A 176 20.32 -8.25 7.44
N ALA A 177 19.06 -8.13 7.86
CA ALA A 177 18.41 -6.84 7.99
C ALA A 177 19.06 -6.07 9.14
N THR A 178 19.81 -5.01 8.81
CA THR A 178 20.09 -3.94 9.76
C THR A 178 18.83 -3.09 9.89
N PHE A 179 17.99 -3.40 10.87
CA PHE A 179 16.89 -2.54 11.26
C PHE A 179 17.46 -1.33 12.01
N GLU A 180 17.50 -0.14 11.40
CA GLU A 180 17.63 1.11 12.16
C GLU A 180 16.27 1.45 12.77
N LEU A 181 16.08 1.10 14.04
CA LEU A 181 15.07 1.74 14.87
C LEU A 181 15.47 3.21 15.02
N THR A 182 14.91 4.10 14.19
CA THR A 182 14.92 5.53 14.53
C THR A 182 13.86 5.76 15.61
N GLN A 183 14.18 5.35 16.84
CA GLN A 183 13.39 5.74 18.00
C GLN A 183 13.84 7.14 18.43
N GLY A 184 12.93 8.11 18.38
CA GLY A 184 13.17 9.47 18.84
C GLY A 184 13.78 9.51 20.24
N GLY A 185 15.02 10.00 20.33
CA GLY A 185 15.52 10.74 21.50
C GLY A 185 15.67 9.99 22.83
N VAL A 186 16.53 8.97 22.92
CA VAL A 186 17.16 8.61 24.22
C VAL A 186 18.64 8.25 24.03
N ASN A 187 19.53 9.21 24.28
CA ASN A 187 20.96 8.94 24.47
C ASN A 187 21.18 8.31 25.85
N ASN A 188 21.14 6.98 25.95
CA ASN A 188 21.75 6.27 27.06
C ASN A 188 22.98 5.52 26.54
N GLY A 189 24.15 5.89 27.06
CA GLY A 189 25.48 5.54 26.57
C GLY A 189 25.94 4.11 26.86
N ASP A 190 25.07 3.12 26.67
CA ASP A 190 25.41 1.70 26.61
C ASP A 190 24.95 1.19 25.24
N ASN A 191 25.77 1.43 24.22
CA ASN A 191 25.54 0.93 22.86
C ASN A 191 25.91 -0.57 22.82
N GLU A 192 25.14 -1.40 23.51
CA GLU A 192 25.00 -2.79 23.11
C GLU A 192 24.07 -2.78 21.90
N THR A 193 24.67 -2.74 20.70
CA THR A 193 24.02 -3.20 19.49
C THR A 193 23.60 -4.63 19.76
N GLY A 194 22.36 -4.82 20.23
CA GLY A 194 21.72 -6.12 20.27
C GLY A 194 21.80 -6.65 18.85
N ASP A 195 22.57 -7.71 18.69
CA ASP A 195 22.65 -8.52 17.49
C ASP A 195 21.23 -9.09 17.29
N VAL A 196 20.39 -8.35 16.58
CA VAL A 196 19.12 -8.87 16.11
C VAL A 196 19.52 -9.81 14.98
N ASN A 197 19.59 -11.11 15.28
CA ASN A 197 19.95 -12.12 14.29
C ASN A 197 19.02 -11.94 13.08
N GLY A 198 19.54 -11.32 12.02
CA GLY A 198 18.91 -11.30 10.71
C GLY A 198 18.80 -12.73 10.18
N ASP A 199 17.70 -12.98 9.49
CA ASP A 199 17.05 -14.27 9.22
C ASP A 199 18.00 -15.39 8.75
N ASP A 200 17.65 -16.64 9.12
CA ASP A 200 17.99 -17.82 8.31
C ASP A 200 17.31 -17.68 6.93
N ALA A 201 17.93 -18.15 5.84
CA ALA A 201 17.27 -18.12 4.52
C ALA A 201 15.83 -18.71 4.55
N GLY A 202 14.87 -17.95 4.02
CA GLY A 202 13.44 -18.22 4.15
C GLY A 202 12.63 -17.81 2.93
N ILE A 203 11.46 -18.45 2.75
CA ILE A 203 10.50 -18.10 1.69
C ILE A 203 9.14 -17.83 2.33
N SER A 204 8.62 -16.62 2.14
CA SER A 204 7.20 -16.31 2.38
C SER A 204 6.40 -16.40 1.08
N LEU A 205 5.16 -16.87 1.16
CA LEU A 205 4.26 -17.09 0.03
C LEU A 205 2.95 -16.32 0.21
N ALA A 206 2.49 -15.70 -0.87
CA ALA A 206 1.17 -15.11 -0.97
C ALA A 206 0.47 -15.51 -2.26
N ALA A 207 -0.86 -15.47 -2.26
CA ALA A 207 -1.69 -15.79 -3.40
C ALA A 207 -2.95 -14.94 -3.40
N ALA A 208 -3.38 -14.55 -4.59
CA ALA A 208 -4.63 -13.82 -4.77
C ALA A 208 -5.38 -14.28 -6.01
N ALA A 209 -6.70 -14.10 -5.99
CA ALA A 209 -7.57 -14.38 -7.12
C ALA A 209 -8.68 -13.36 -7.22
N MET A 210 -9.10 -13.08 -8.44
CA MET A 210 -10.13 -12.09 -8.73
C MET A 210 -11.04 -12.58 -9.86
N TYR A 211 -12.30 -12.20 -9.80
CA TYR A 211 -13.27 -12.38 -10.86
C TYR A 211 -14.01 -11.08 -11.17
N GLU A 212 -13.99 -10.67 -12.44
CA GLU A 212 -14.61 -9.44 -12.93
C GLU A 212 -15.72 -9.73 -13.96
N THR A 213 -16.91 -9.14 -13.78
CA THR A 213 -18.00 -9.22 -14.76
C THR A 213 -18.99 -8.06 -14.65
N GLY A 214 -19.23 -7.34 -15.75
CA GLY A 214 -20.36 -6.40 -15.86
C GLY A 214 -20.43 -5.31 -14.77
N GLY A 215 -19.28 -4.86 -14.27
CA GLY A 215 -19.14 -3.86 -13.20
C GLY A 215 -18.87 -4.45 -11.82
N LEU A 216 -19.12 -5.75 -11.62
CA LEU A 216 -18.80 -6.47 -10.39
C LEU A 216 -17.35 -6.96 -10.43
N THR A 217 -16.62 -6.73 -9.35
CA THR A 217 -15.34 -7.37 -9.05
C THR A 217 -15.44 -8.08 -7.71
N VAL A 218 -14.99 -9.33 -7.65
CA VAL A 218 -14.77 -10.06 -6.39
C VAL A 218 -13.32 -10.46 -6.34
N SER A 219 -12.62 -10.06 -5.29
CA SER A 219 -11.20 -10.29 -5.10
C SER A 219 -10.94 -10.90 -3.73
N ALA A 220 -9.95 -11.78 -3.61
CA ALA A 220 -9.50 -12.33 -2.35
C ALA A 220 -8.00 -12.61 -2.39
N ALA A 221 -7.33 -12.43 -1.26
CA ALA A 221 -5.91 -12.70 -1.11
C ALA A 221 -5.59 -13.33 0.25
N ILE A 222 -4.45 -14.02 0.30
CA ILE A 222 -3.81 -14.53 1.51
C ILE A 222 -2.30 -14.32 1.40
N ASP A 223 -1.67 -13.90 2.47
CA ASP A 223 -0.21 -13.79 2.61
C ASP A 223 0.20 -14.41 3.95
N GLN A 224 1.10 -15.40 3.92
CA GLN A 224 1.55 -16.11 5.13
C GLN A 224 2.60 -15.33 5.94
N ARG A 225 3.21 -14.28 5.38
CA ARG A 225 4.16 -13.37 6.05
C ARG A 225 5.39 -13.99 6.72
N SER A 226 5.78 -15.23 6.41
CA SER A 226 6.91 -15.97 7.02
C SER A 226 8.27 -15.28 7.15
N ASN A 227 8.50 -14.22 6.38
CA ASN A 227 9.75 -13.47 6.33
C ASN A 227 9.60 -12.06 6.97
N GLU A 228 8.49 -11.81 7.68
CA GLU A 228 8.21 -10.53 8.34
C GLU A 228 8.80 -10.50 9.75
N PHE A 229 9.45 -9.38 10.07
CA PHE A 229 10.05 -9.10 11.36
C PHE A 229 9.12 -8.22 12.21
N VAL A 230 8.94 -8.54 13.48
CA VAL A 230 8.21 -7.68 14.42
C VAL A 230 9.14 -7.06 15.43
N SER A 231 8.88 -5.79 15.72
CA SER A 231 9.64 -5.01 16.68
C SER A 231 9.55 -5.62 18.08
N ALA A 232 10.56 -5.41 18.91
CA ALA A 232 10.53 -5.85 20.31
C ALA A 232 9.37 -5.21 21.13
N ALA A 233 8.77 -4.11 20.65
CA ALA A 233 7.64 -3.47 21.30
C ALA A 233 6.31 -4.21 21.07
N ASP A 234 6.24 -5.00 20.00
CA ASP A 234 5.04 -5.73 19.57
C ASP A 234 5.16 -7.24 19.84
N ALA A 235 6.30 -7.70 20.38
CA ALA A 235 6.57 -9.09 20.71
C ALA A 235 5.78 -9.54 21.95
N GLY A 236 5.21 -10.74 21.87
CA GLY A 236 4.44 -11.38 22.94
C GLY A 236 5.29 -11.87 24.12
N SER A 237 4.62 -12.44 25.12
CA SER A 237 5.19 -12.78 26.43
C SER A 237 6.35 -13.78 26.40
N GLU A 238 6.45 -14.61 25.36
CA GLU A 238 7.49 -15.64 25.21
C GLU A 238 8.50 -15.36 24.08
N GLY A 239 8.36 -14.27 23.32
CA GLY A 239 9.15 -13.98 22.12
C GLY A 239 10.15 -12.84 22.29
N GLY A 240 11.40 -13.06 21.89
CA GLY A 240 12.27 -11.95 21.49
C GLY A 240 11.80 -11.38 20.12
N PRO A 241 12.57 -10.49 19.48
CA PRO A 241 12.33 -10.16 18.07
C PRO A 241 12.38 -11.45 17.24
N ASN A 242 11.22 -11.93 16.81
CA ASN A 242 11.05 -13.20 16.10
C ASN A 242 10.44 -12.96 14.71
N HIS A 243 10.53 -13.96 13.84
CA HIS A 243 9.78 -14.04 12.58
C HIS A 243 8.38 -14.56 12.83
N PHE A 244 7.40 -14.05 12.09
CA PHE A 244 6.01 -14.51 12.17
C PHE A 244 5.65 -15.27 10.91
N ASP A 245 4.94 -16.38 11.09
CA ASP A 245 4.32 -17.18 10.03
C ASP A 245 2.79 -16.99 9.99
N ASP A 246 2.27 -15.94 10.64
CA ASP A 246 0.82 -15.74 10.79
C ASP A 246 0.20 -15.15 9.53
N PRO A 247 -0.83 -15.80 8.94
CA PRO A 247 -1.40 -15.33 7.71
C PRO A 247 -2.33 -14.13 7.89
N VAL A 248 -2.28 -13.22 6.93
CA VAL A 248 -3.39 -12.30 6.68
C VAL A 248 -4.26 -12.83 5.54
N MET A 249 -5.56 -12.67 5.63
CA MET A 249 -6.50 -13.00 4.56
C MET A 249 -7.56 -11.93 4.39
N GLY A 250 -7.99 -11.70 3.15
CA GLY A 250 -8.97 -10.69 2.84
C GLY A 250 -9.84 -11.03 1.65
N ILE A 251 -11.05 -10.48 1.65
CA ILE A 251 -12.00 -10.57 0.54
C ILE A 251 -12.65 -9.21 0.32
N VAL A 252 -12.79 -8.83 -0.95
CA VAL A 252 -13.44 -7.58 -1.38
C VAL A 252 -14.46 -7.88 -2.46
N VAL A 253 -15.57 -7.16 -2.38
CA VAL A 253 -16.59 -7.07 -3.42
C VAL A 253 -16.74 -5.60 -3.80
N SER A 254 -16.43 -5.29 -5.05
CA SER A 254 -16.58 -3.96 -5.64
C SER A 254 -17.66 -3.96 -6.71
N TYR A 255 -18.43 -2.88 -6.80
CA TYR A 255 -19.33 -2.67 -7.94
C TYR A 255 -19.23 -1.24 -8.49
N ASP A 256 -18.85 -1.13 -9.77
CA ASP A 256 -18.81 0.12 -10.51
C ASP A 256 -20.16 0.37 -11.23
N PHE A 257 -20.88 1.40 -10.79
CA PHE A 257 -22.10 1.94 -11.41
C PHE A 257 -21.80 3.03 -12.46
N GLY A 258 -20.54 3.26 -12.80
CA GLY A 258 -20.01 4.16 -13.81
C GLY A 258 -19.54 5.50 -13.25
N ARG A 259 -20.40 6.20 -12.49
CA ARG A 259 -19.99 7.43 -11.75
C ARG A 259 -19.82 7.19 -10.26
N PHE A 260 -20.19 6.02 -9.80
CA PHE A 260 -20.23 5.67 -8.40
C PHE A 260 -19.68 4.26 -8.25
N THR A 261 -18.72 4.07 -7.37
CA THR A 261 -18.19 2.76 -6.99
C THR A 261 -18.49 2.52 -5.51
N VAL A 262 -18.83 1.28 -5.19
CA VAL A 262 -19.01 0.82 -3.80
C VAL A 262 -18.16 -0.41 -3.59
N ASP A 263 -17.47 -0.43 -2.46
CA ASP A 263 -16.47 -1.42 -2.13
C ASP A 263 -16.74 -1.92 -0.72
N GLY A 264 -17.03 -3.20 -0.57
CA GLY A 264 -17.25 -3.83 0.72
C GLY A 264 -16.31 -5.00 0.89
N GLY A 265 -15.72 -5.17 2.06
CA GLY A 265 -14.78 -6.24 2.27
C GLY A 265 -14.46 -6.49 3.73
N TYR A 266 -13.74 -7.58 3.94
CA TYR A 266 -13.38 -8.08 5.25
C TYR A 266 -11.93 -8.58 5.21
N GLN A 267 -11.17 -8.25 6.24
CA GLN A 267 -9.80 -8.72 6.44
C GLN A 267 -9.68 -9.39 7.81
N LEU A 268 -8.86 -10.42 7.88
CA LEU A 268 -8.45 -11.09 9.11
C LEU A 268 -6.94 -11.19 9.13
N ASP A 269 -6.33 -10.55 10.11
CA ASP A 269 -4.92 -10.64 10.45
C ASP A 269 -4.80 -11.55 11.66
N ALA A 270 -4.45 -12.82 11.41
CA ALA A 270 -4.24 -13.78 12.47
C ALA A 270 -2.99 -13.39 13.28
N ALA A 271 -3.02 -13.60 14.58
CA ALA A 271 -1.88 -13.38 15.44
C ALA A 271 -1.90 -14.35 16.63
N ASP A 272 -0.80 -15.11 16.80
CA ASP A 272 -0.61 -15.88 18.02
C ASP A 272 -0.12 -14.97 19.16
N THR A 273 -0.88 -14.89 20.25
CA THR A 273 -0.56 -14.08 21.44
C THR A 273 0.70 -14.55 22.19
N ASP A 274 1.13 -15.80 21.97
CA ASP A 274 2.41 -16.27 22.50
C ASP A 274 3.59 -15.55 21.79
N GLU A 275 3.38 -15.15 20.52
CA GLU A 275 4.37 -14.49 19.67
C GLU A 275 4.17 -12.97 19.57
N ARG A 276 2.93 -12.48 19.68
CA ARG A 276 2.53 -11.06 19.54
C ARG A 276 1.87 -10.52 20.80
N ALA A 277 2.07 -9.23 21.08
CA ALA A 277 1.44 -8.56 22.22
C ALA A 277 -0.08 -8.35 22.09
N ILE A 278 -0.63 -8.53 20.88
CA ILE A 278 -2.06 -8.36 20.56
C ILE A 278 -2.49 -9.61 19.78
N GLY A 279 -3.68 -10.14 20.04
CA GLY A 279 -4.30 -11.27 19.32
C GLY A 279 -4.90 -10.91 17.95
N ASP A 280 -5.70 -11.78 17.35
CA ASP A 280 -6.28 -11.59 16.01
C ASP A 280 -6.90 -10.19 15.83
N VAL A 281 -6.74 -9.63 14.63
CA VAL A 281 -7.37 -8.36 14.23
C VAL A 281 -8.28 -8.62 13.04
N ASP A 282 -9.54 -8.24 13.15
CA ASP A 282 -10.47 -8.26 12.03
C ASP A 282 -10.95 -6.87 11.64
N VAL A 283 -11.18 -6.69 10.35
CA VAL A 283 -11.51 -5.39 9.77
C VAL A 283 -12.66 -5.57 8.80
N LEU A 284 -13.79 -4.89 9.06
CA LEU A 284 -14.93 -4.82 8.16
C LEU A 284 -15.03 -3.41 7.57
N SER A 285 -14.91 -3.29 6.25
CA SER A 285 -14.82 -1.99 5.59
C SER A 285 -15.91 -1.81 4.53
N LEU A 286 -16.49 -0.62 4.48
CA LEU A 286 -17.40 -0.17 3.43
C LEU A 286 -16.94 1.19 2.90
N GLY A 287 -16.50 1.21 1.66
CA GLY A 287 -16.04 2.39 0.94
C GLY A 287 -16.94 2.76 -0.23
N GLY A 288 -16.81 3.99 -0.70
CA GLY A 288 -17.34 4.36 -1.99
C GLY A 288 -16.82 5.69 -2.50
N ARG A 289 -16.87 5.83 -3.83
CA ARG A 289 -16.39 7.01 -4.56
C ARG A 289 -17.43 7.46 -5.57
N PHE A 290 -17.71 8.75 -5.62
CA PHE A 290 -18.60 9.39 -6.58
C PHE A 290 -17.84 10.41 -7.43
N ASN A 291 -17.69 10.12 -8.72
CA ASN A 291 -17.11 11.03 -9.69
C ASN A 291 -18.13 12.07 -10.16
N TYR A 292 -17.92 13.32 -9.75
CA TYR A 292 -18.77 14.45 -10.13
C TYR A 292 -18.25 15.21 -11.36
N GLY A 293 -17.17 14.72 -11.97
CA GLY A 293 -16.62 15.16 -13.26
C GLY A 293 -15.44 16.13 -13.13
N MET A 294 -15.46 17.04 -12.15
CA MET A 294 -14.30 17.90 -11.85
C MET A 294 -13.45 17.34 -10.70
N GLY A 295 -13.77 16.15 -10.21
CA GLY A 295 -13.12 15.50 -9.08
C GLY A 295 -14.03 14.40 -8.55
N ASP A 296 -13.74 13.97 -7.34
CA ASP A 296 -14.43 12.89 -6.66
C ASP A 296 -14.84 13.30 -5.24
N LEU A 297 -15.99 12.78 -4.80
CA LEU A 297 -16.32 12.66 -3.39
C LEU A 297 -16.07 11.20 -3.00
N TYR A 298 -15.44 10.96 -1.88
CA TYR A 298 -15.13 9.60 -1.43
C TYR A 298 -15.29 9.50 0.09
N GLY A 299 -15.42 8.27 0.55
CA GLY A 299 -15.46 8.01 1.97
C GLY A 299 -15.47 6.53 2.30
N ILE A 300 -15.07 6.25 3.53
CA ILE A 300 -14.92 4.92 4.09
C ILE A 300 -15.48 4.92 5.50
N VAL A 301 -16.20 3.86 5.82
CA VAL A 301 -16.48 3.48 7.21
C VAL A 301 -15.89 2.10 7.44
N GLN A 302 -15.22 1.94 8.57
CA GLN A 302 -14.55 0.71 8.92
C GLN A 302 -14.75 0.39 10.40
N GLU A 303 -15.01 -0.88 10.71
CA GLU A 303 -15.00 -1.41 12.07
C GLU A 303 -13.74 -2.26 12.22
N VAL A 304 -12.92 -1.94 13.22
CA VAL A 304 -11.69 -2.68 13.56
C VAL A 304 -11.93 -3.37 14.89
N GLY A 305 -11.78 -4.68 14.92
CA GLY A 305 -11.90 -5.52 16.11
C GLY A 305 -10.56 -6.15 16.49
N TYR A 306 -10.31 -6.27 17.79
CA TYR A 306 -9.18 -7.00 18.35
C TYR A 306 -9.69 -8.09 19.30
N ASP A 307 -9.09 -9.28 19.21
CA ASP A 307 -9.38 -10.37 20.15
C ASP A 307 -8.94 -10.05 21.59
N GLU A 308 -7.95 -9.17 21.75
CA GLU A 308 -7.50 -8.60 23.02
C GLU A 308 -7.43 -7.07 22.94
N GLU A 309 -7.67 -6.37 24.06
CA GLU A 309 -7.55 -4.91 24.11
C GLU A 309 -6.19 -4.47 23.57
N ASN A 310 -6.19 -3.52 22.63
CA ASN A 310 -4.97 -2.96 22.09
C ASN A 310 -4.23 -2.10 23.14
N ALA A 311 -3.08 -1.52 22.79
CA ALA A 311 -2.31 -0.68 23.70
C ALA A 311 -3.05 0.57 24.21
N ALA A 312 -4.14 0.97 23.53
CA ALA A 312 -5.03 2.07 23.90
C ALA A 312 -6.29 1.58 24.64
N GLY A 313 -6.35 0.32 25.09
CA GLY A 313 -7.48 -0.21 25.87
C GLY A 313 -8.75 -0.49 25.08
N ASN A 314 -8.72 -0.40 23.74
CA ASN A 314 -9.87 -0.63 22.89
C ASN A 314 -9.89 -2.08 22.40
N ASP A 315 -11.04 -2.75 22.53
CA ASP A 315 -11.34 -4.05 21.92
C ASP A 315 -11.95 -3.91 20.51
N SER A 316 -12.54 -2.74 20.22
CA SER A 316 -13.03 -2.38 18.89
C SER A 316 -13.17 -0.85 18.76
N PHE A 317 -13.10 -0.35 17.52
CA PHE A 317 -13.43 1.06 17.22
C PHE A 317 -13.96 1.21 15.79
N THR A 318 -14.68 2.31 15.54
CA THR A 318 -15.21 2.66 14.22
C THR A 318 -14.47 3.86 13.63
N GLU A 319 -13.93 3.68 12.44
CA GLU A 319 -13.30 4.75 11.67
C GLU A 319 -14.25 5.26 10.59
N VAL A 320 -14.32 6.58 10.42
CA VAL A 320 -15.05 7.24 9.35
C VAL A 320 -14.17 8.27 8.72
N ILE A 321 -13.96 8.15 7.41
CA ILE A 321 -13.16 9.09 6.63
C ILE A 321 -14.00 9.58 5.46
N LEU A 322 -13.98 10.89 5.24
CA LEU A 322 -14.67 11.54 4.14
C LEU A 322 -13.72 12.51 3.46
N GLY A 323 -13.75 12.54 2.13
CA GLY A 323 -12.92 13.45 1.37
C GLY A 323 -13.53 13.89 0.05
N ALA A 324 -12.95 14.96 -0.47
CA ALA A 324 -13.27 15.49 -1.77
C ALA A 324 -12.01 16.06 -2.42
N ASN A 325 -11.83 15.75 -3.70
CA ASN A 325 -10.81 16.40 -4.52
C ASN A 325 -11.44 17.27 -5.62
N TYR A 326 -10.67 18.23 -6.12
CA TYR A 326 -11.00 19.08 -7.25
C TYR A 326 -9.81 19.19 -8.20
N ASN A 327 -10.00 18.71 -9.43
CA ASN A 327 -9.05 18.75 -10.52
C ASN A 327 -8.93 20.17 -11.08
N ILE A 328 -7.77 20.80 -10.85
CA ILE A 328 -7.39 22.07 -11.47
C ILE A 328 -6.95 21.84 -12.92
N GLY A 329 -6.23 20.74 -13.15
CA GLY A 329 -5.81 20.23 -14.45
C GLY A 329 -5.75 18.71 -14.46
N SER A 330 -5.33 18.11 -15.57
CA SER A 330 -5.16 16.65 -15.66
C SER A 330 -4.05 16.11 -14.75
N ASN A 331 -3.17 16.99 -14.30
CA ASN A 331 -1.96 16.67 -13.55
C ASN A 331 -1.85 17.47 -12.24
N PHE A 332 -2.94 18.13 -11.83
CA PHE A 332 -2.96 18.92 -10.62
C PHE A 332 -4.36 18.93 -10.03
N TYR A 333 -4.49 18.47 -8.79
CA TYR A 333 -5.70 18.62 -8.00
C TYR A 333 -5.37 19.09 -6.59
N VAL A 334 -6.42 19.58 -5.93
CA VAL A 334 -6.42 19.88 -4.50
C VAL A 334 -7.46 19.01 -3.83
N TYR A 335 -7.26 18.70 -2.56
CA TYR A 335 -8.17 17.87 -1.79
C TYR A 335 -8.43 18.44 -0.40
N ALA A 336 -9.51 17.97 0.21
CA ALA A 336 -9.86 18.20 1.59
C ALA A 336 -10.47 16.93 2.18
N GLU A 337 -10.02 16.56 3.36
CA GLU A 337 -10.38 15.31 4.04
C GLU A 337 -10.68 15.58 5.51
N TYR A 338 -11.54 14.74 6.07
CA TYR A 338 -11.86 14.72 7.48
C TYR A 338 -12.01 13.27 7.93
N ALA A 339 -11.46 12.96 9.11
CA ALA A 339 -11.51 11.63 9.69
C ALA A 339 -11.89 11.68 11.17
N THR A 340 -12.61 10.65 11.61
CA THR A 340 -12.80 10.30 13.01
C THR A 340 -12.46 8.83 13.19
N TYR A 341 -11.66 8.49 14.18
CA TYR A 341 -11.13 7.15 14.40
C TYR A 341 -11.72 6.45 15.63
N ASP A 342 -12.52 7.16 16.43
CA ASP A 342 -13.17 6.63 17.65
C ASP A 342 -12.16 5.99 18.61
N GLN A 343 -10.94 6.55 18.64
CA GLN A 343 -9.88 6.16 19.56
C GLN A 343 -10.02 6.94 20.88
N GLU A 344 -9.32 6.48 21.93
CA GLU A 344 -9.28 7.22 23.19
C GLU A 344 -8.79 8.66 22.98
N GLU A 345 -9.42 9.62 23.68
CA GLU A 345 -9.16 11.07 23.56
C GLU A 345 -9.26 11.64 22.13
N ASP A 346 -10.07 11.00 21.27
CA ASP A 346 -10.24 11.37 19.86
C ASP A 346 -8.90 11.39 19.10
N ALA A 347 -7.96 10.50 19.45
CA ALA A 347 -6.64 10.47 18.84
C ALA A 347 -6.72 10.28 17.31
N ASN A 348 -5.93 11.08 16.58
CA ASN A 348 -5.88 11.19 15.11
C ASN A 348 -7.10 11.82 14.45
N ASP A 349 -8.19 12.12 15.17
CA ASP A 349 -9.34 12.83 14.61
C ASP A 349 -8.90 14.20 14.08
N GLY A 350 -9.42 14.59 12.93
CA GLY A 350 -9.00 15.85 12.34
C GLY A 350 -9.30 16.01 10.87
N PHE A 351 -8.66 17.01 10.27
CA PHE A 351 -8.79 17.30 8.84
C PHE A 351 -7.43 17.48 8.18
N ALA A 352 -7.42 17.28 6.87
CA ALA A 352 -6.29 17.60 6.01
C ALA A 352 -6.78 18.35 4.77
N ILE A 353 -5.96 19.28 4.28
CA ILE A 353 -6.12 19.89 2.96
C ILE A 353 -4.77 19.87 2.26
N GLY A 354 -4.77 19.56 0.96
CA GLY A 354 -3.52 19.47 0.24
C GLY A 354 -3.67 19.64 -1.24
N GLY A 355 -2.56 19.46 -1.94
CA GLY A 355 -2.52 19.43 -3.39
C GLY A 355 -1.42 18.54 -3.88
N LEU A 356 -1.70 17.83 -4.97
CA LEU A 356 -0.77 16.96 -5.66
C LEU A 356 -0.60 17.44 -7.09
N TYR A 357 0.65 17.70 -7.47
CA TYR A 357 1.03 17.93 -8.85
C TYR A 357 1.82 16.73 -9.39
N SER A 358 1.30 16.05 -10.39
CA SER A 358 1.96 14.90 -11.04
C SER A 358 2.60 15.28 -12.38
N PHE A 359 3.61 14.53 -12.79
CA PHE A 359 4.31 14.69 -14.07
C PHE A 359 4.87 13.38 -14.63
#